data_AF-A0A536LA38-F1
#
_entry.id   AF-A0A536LA38-F1
#
_cell.length_a   1.000
_cell.length_b   1.000
_cell.length_c   1.000
_cell.angle_alpha   90.00
_cell.angle_beta   90.00
_cell.angle_gamma   90.00
#
_symmetry.space_group_name_H-M   'P 1'
#
loop_
_entity.id
_entity.type
_entity.pdbx_description
1 polymer ?
#
loop_
_entity_poly.entity_id
_entity_poly.type
_entity_poly.pdbx_seq_one_letter_code
_entity_poly.pdbx_strand_id
1 'polypeptide(L)'
;MISKRHSFDGGQMLVAFVLALAVILGFVAMTIDMGLFYEDRRHLQNTADAAALAGVAELPLQPVAARQKAEQWAANNGVPAAQIKKIEIRTTEVANDT
;
A
#
# COMPACT_ATOMS: atom_id res chain seq x y z
N MET A 1 -69.43 11.66 -12.64
CA MET A 1 -68.29 10.76 -12.91
C MET A 1 -67.02 11.45 -12.41
N ILE A 2 -66.44 10.99 -11.30
CA ILE A 2 -65.29 11.63 -10.64
C ILE A 2 -64.02 10.86 -11.00
N SER A 3 -63.05 11.57 -11.56
CA SER A 3 -61.72 11.07 -11.94
C SER A 3 -60.85 10.87 -10.68
N LYS A 4 -60.21 9.70 -10.55
CA LYS A 4 -59.09 9.49 -9.64
C LYS A 4 -57.83 9.26 -10.47
N ARG A 5 -56.89 10.19 -10.41
CA ARG A 5 -55.53 10.00 -10.92
C ARG A 5 -54.72 9.26 -9.88
N HIS A 6 -54.18 8.10 -10.26
CA HIS A 6 -53.21 7.37 -9.45
C HIS A 6 -51.82 7.79 -9.92
N SER A 7 -51.13 8.59 -9.11
CA SER A 7 -49.78 9.10 -9.40
C SER A 7 -48.95 8.99 -8.13
N PHE A 8 -48.77 7.77 -7.61
CA PHE A 8 -48.02 7.53 -6.37
C PHE A 8 -46.72 6.72 -6.53
N ASP A 9 -46.40 6.19 -7.72
CA ASP A 9 -45.22 5.29 -7.87
C ASP A 9 -43.92 6.00 -8.28
N GLY A 10 -44.00 7.16 -8.95
CA GLY A 10 -42.82 7.83 -9.51
C GLY A 10 -41.90 8.48 -8.46
N GLY A 11 -42.48 9.09 -7.42
CA GLY A 11 -41.72 9.76 -6.36
C GLY A 11 -40.97 8.77 -5.45
N GLN A 12 -41.57 7.61 -5.19
CA GLN A 12 -40.96 6.56 -4.36
C GLN A 12 -39.74 5.93 -5.05
N MET A 13 -39.81 5.72 -6.38
CA MET A 13 -38.66 5.24 -7.15
C MET A 13 -37.47 6.19 -7.08
N LEU A 14 -37.71 7.51 -7.12
CA LEU A 14 -36.64 8.50 -7.04
C LEU A 14 -35.94 8.48 -5.68
N VAL A 15 -36.71 8.32 -4.59
CA VAL A 15 -36.15 8.18 -3.23
C VAL A 15 -35.31 6.90 -3.11
N ALA A 16 -35.84 5.76 -3.58
CA ALA A 16 -35.12 4.50 -3.58
C ALA A 16 -33.83 4.56 -4.42
N PHE A 17 -33.87 5.24 -5.56
CA PHE A 17 -32.71 5.45 -6.42
C PHE A 17 -31.61 6.27 -5.73
N VAL A 18 -31.97 7.39 -5.10
CA VAL A 18 -31.00 8.24 -4.37
C VAL A 18 -30.37 7.48 -3.20
N LEU A 19 -31.15 6.69 -2.46
CA LEU A 19 -30.63 5.85 -1.38
C LEU A 19 -29.68 4.77 -1.91
N ALA A 20 -30.06 4.07 -2.98
CA ALA A 20 -29.20 3.07 -3.61
C ALA A 20 -27.90 3.69 -4.14
N LEU A 21 -27.98 4.87 -4.76
CA LEU A 21 -26.81 5.61 -5.24
C LEU A 21 -25.88 6.01 -4.09
N ALA A 22 -26.43 6.50 -2.98
CA ALA A 22 -25.65 6.85 -1.79
C ALA A 22 -24.91 5.63 -1.20
N VAL A 23 -25.58 4.47 -1.16
CA VAL A 23 -24.97 3.20 -0.70
C VAL A 23 -23.83 2.78 -1.63
N ILE A 24 -24.02 2.84 -2.95
CA ILE A 24 -22.98 2.51 -3.93
C ILE A 24 -21.77 3.45 -3.77
N LEU A 25 -22.00 4.75 -3.63
CA LEU A 25 -20.92 5.72 -3.41
C LEU A 25 -20.18 5.47 -2.10
N GLY A 26 -20.88 5.03 -1.04
CA GLY A 26 -20.26 4.59 0.22
C GLY A 26 -19.31 3.40 0.02
N PHE A 27 -19.71 2.40 -0.76
CA PHE A 27 -18.83 1.26 -1.08
C PHE A 27 -17.63 1.67 -1.95
N VAL A 28 -17.81 2.60 -2.89
CA VAL A 28 -16.71 3.14 -3.69
C VAL A 28 -15.69 3.88 -2.80
N ALA A 29 -16.17 4.73 -1.90
CA ALA A 29 -15.29 5.43 -0.95
C ALA A 29 -14.47 4.44 -0.10
N MET A 30 -15.13 3.42 0.47
CA MET A 30 -14.45 2.38 1.25
C MET A 30 -13.40 1.61 0.44
N THR A 31 -13.68 1.36 -0.84
CA THR A 31 -12.73 0.68 -1.75
C THR A 31 -11.49 1.54 -2.00
N ILE A 32 -11.65 2.85 -2.15
CA ILE A 32 -10.53 3.79 -2.31
C ILE A 32 -9.67 3.82 -1.05
N ASP A 33 -10.30 3.91 0.13
CA ASP A 33 -9.58 3.91 1.41
C ASP A 33 -8.72 2.65 1.58
N MET A 34 -9.28 1.47 1.26
CA MET A 34 -8.52 0.22 1.26
C MET A 34 -7.42 0.21 0.19
N GLY A 35 -7.71 0.69 -1.02
CA GLY A 35 -6.74 0.75 -2.11
C GLY A 35 -5.48 1.54 -1.73
N LEU A 36 -5.65 2.71 -1.12
CA LEU A 36 -4.55 3.55 -0.65
C LEU A 36 -3.74 2.86 0.46
N PHE A 37 -4.40 2.21 1.42
CA PHE A 37 -3.71 1.46 2.47
C PHE A 37 -2.84 0.31 1.91
N TYR A 38 -3.32 -0.39 0.88
CA TYR A 38 -2.55 -1.45 0.24
C TYR A 38 -1.40 -0.90 -0.62
N GLU A 39 -1.57 0.25 -1.25
CA GLU A 39 -0.52 0.93 -2.01
C GLU A 39 0.67 1.26 -1.10
N ASP A 40 0.43 1.90 0.04
CA ASP A 40 1.48 2.27 1.00
C ASP A 40 2.30 1.05 1.43
N ARG A 41 1.61 -0.05 1.76
CA ARG A 41 2.27 -1.31 2.15
C ARG A 41 3.13 -1.88 1.02
N ARG A 42 2.66 -1.79 -0.23
CA ARG A 42 3.38 -2.32 -1.39
C ARG A 42 4.58 -1.45 -1.74
N HIS A 43 4.43 -0.13 -1.63
CA HIS A 43 5.50 0.84 -1.84
C HIS A 43 6.65 0.61 -0.84
N LEU A 44 6.34 0.42 0.44
CA LEU A 44 7.34 0.12 1.48
C LEU A 44 8.06 -1.22 1.22
N GLN A 45 7.33 -2.27 0.84
CA GLN A 45 7.92 -3.57 0.50
C GLN A 45 8.85 -3.49 -0.72
N ASN A 46 8.39 -2.85 -1.80
CA ASN A 46 9.19 -2.68 -3.01
C ASN A 46 10.48 -1.89 -2.74
N THR A 47 10.38 -0.84 -1.90
CA THR A 47 11.54 -0.07 -1.46
C THR A 47 12.52 -0.94 -0.66
N ALA A 48 12.02 -1.79 0.24
CA ALA A 48 12.85 -2.69 1.03
C ALA A 48 13.59 -3.70 0.15
N ASP A 49 12.93 -4.30 -0.83
CA ASP A 49 13.53 -5.26 -1.77
C ASP A 49 14.60 -4.57 -2.65
N ALA A 50 14.31 -3.38 -3.15
CA ALA A 50 15.27 -2.59 -3.93
C ALA A 50 16.49 -2.16 -3.09
N ALA A 51 16.27 -1.73 -1.84
CA ALA A 51 17.34 -1.40 -0.90
C ALA A 51 18.20 -2.61 -0.55
N ALA A 52 17.59 -3.79 -0.36
CA ALA A 52 18.31 -5.04 -0.13
C ALA A 52 19.20 -5.41 -1.33
N LEU A 53 18.68 -5.30 -2.55
CA LEU A 53 19.44 -5.55 -3.78
C LEU A 53 20.59 -4.55 -3.95
N ALA A 54 20.34 -3.27 -3.67
CA ALA A 54 21.37 -2.24 -3.71
C ALA A 54 22.49 -2.48 -2.68
N GLY A 55 22.15 -2.93 -1.48
CA GLY A 55 23.12 -3.27 -0.44
C GLY A 55 23.91 -4.54 -0.74
N VAL A 56 23.27 -5.56 -1.32
CA VAL A 56 23.93 -6.85 -1.64
C VAL A 56 25.08 -6.67 -2.64
N ALA A 57 24.99 -5.67 -3.52
CA ALA A 57 26.03 -5.38 -4.51
C ALA A 57 27.40 -5.00 -3.89
N GLU A 58 27.43 -4.56 -2.63
CA GLU A 58 28.66 -4.21 -1.90
C GLU A 58 29.17 -5.35 -1.01
N LEU A 59 28.37 -6.41 -0.84
CA LEU A 59 28.76 -7.60 -0.08
C LEU A 59 29.55 -8.58 -0.97
N PRO A 60 30.47 -9.37 -0.39
CA PRO A 60 30.88 -9.37 1.02
C PRO A 60 32.01 -8.39 1.37
N LEU A 61 32.61 -7.73 0.38
CA LEU A 61 33.83 -6.93 0.54
C LEU A 61 33.66 -5.73 1.49
N GLN A 62 32.50 -5.06 1.46
CA GLN A 62 32.27 -3.81 2.19
C GLN A 62 30.90 -3.78 2.89
N PRO A 63 30.72 -4.46 4.04
CA PRO A 63 29.44 -4.51 4.74
C PRO A 63 28.95 -3.15 5.27
N VAL A 64 29.86 -2.22 5.55
CA VAL A 64 29.51 -0.84 5.92
C VAL A 64 28.94 -0.08 4.72
N ALA A 65 29.55 -0.22 3.55
CA ALA A 65 29.08 0.40 2.32
C ALA A 65 27.71 -0.19 1.88
N ALA A 66 27.52 -1.50 2.04
CA ALA A 66 26.24 -2.17 1.81
C ALA A 66 25.08 -1.52 2.59
N ARG A 67 25.32 -1.23 3.88
CA ARG A 67 24.34 -0.59 4.74
C ARG A 67 24.04 0.84 4.29
N GLN A 68 25.08 1.63 4.00
CA GLN A 68 24.91 3.01 3.52
C GLN A 68 24.17 3.05 2.18
N LYS A 69 24.46 2.13 1.27
CA LYS A 69 23.82 2.07 -0.05
C LYS A 69 22.36 1.65 0.05
N ALA A 70 22.02 0.73 0.94
CA ALA A 70 20.64 0.37 1.24
C ALA A 70 19.86 1.56 1.85
N GLU A 71 20.46 2.30 2.79
CA GLU A 71 19.85 3.50 3.40
C GLU A 71 19.64 4.62 2.37
N GLN A 72 20.62 4.86 1.49
CA GLN A 72 20.49 5.83 0.40
C GLN A 72 19.38 5.45 -0.58
N TRP A 73 19.27 4.17 -0.93
CA TRP A 73 18.20 3.70 -1.82
C TRP A 73 16.82 3.87 -1.18
N ALA A 74 16.67 3.55 0.11
CA ALA A 74 15.43 3.78 0.85
C ALA A 74 15.07 5.28 0.89
N ALA A 75 16.04 6.15 1.16
CA ALA A 75 15.82 7.60 1.19
C ALA A 75 15.36 8.16 -0.17
N ASN A 76 15.96 7.67 -1.26
CA ASN A 76 15.57 8.07 -2.63
C ASN A 76 14.15 7.63 -3.00
N ASN A 77 13.59 6.64 -2.31
CA ASN A 77 12.22 6.17 -2.50
C ASN A 77 11.26 6.72 -1.44
N GLY A 78 11.63 7.81 -0.76
CA GLY A 78 10.75 8.48 0.20
C GLY A 78 10.58 7.74 1.53
N VAL A 79 11.43 6.73 1.81
CA VAL A 79 11.47 6.04 3.11
C VAL A 79 12.66 6.58 3.91
N PRO A 80 12.45 7.59 4.79
CA PRO A 80 13.53 8.14 5.60
C PRO A 80 14.06 7.10 6.59
N ALA A 81 15.33 7.24 6.99
CA ALA A 81 16.00 6.30 7.90
C ALA A 81 15.22 6.05 9.22
N ALA A 82 14.44 7.02 9.69
CA ALA A 82 13.59 6.90 10.87
C ALA A 82 12.46 5.86 10.75
N GLN A 83 12.03 5.53 9.53
CA GLN A 83 10.99 4.52 9.27
C GLN A 83 11.59 3.11 9.05
N ILE A 84 12.91 3.01 8.91
CA ILE A 84 13.60 1.74 8.72
C ILE A 84 13.67 1.01 10.06
N LYS A 85 12.79 0.03 10.25
CA LYS A 85 12.68 -0.69 11.53
C LYS A 85 13.85 -1.63 11.80
N LYS A 86 14.47 -2.19 10.75
CA LYS A 86 15.58 -3.17 10.87
C LYS A 86 16.34 -3.33 9.56
N ILE A 87 17.67 -3.25 9.60
CA ILE A 87 18.59 -3.71 8.54
C ILE A 87 19.46 -4.80 9.16
N GLU A 88 19.28 -6.04 8.72
CA GLU A 88 20.04 -7.21 9.19
C GLU A 88 20.80 -7.82 8.02
N ILE A 89 22.13 -7.83 8.11
CA ILE A 89 23.00 -8.53 7.16
C ILE A 89 23.25 -9.92 7.77
N ARG A 90 22.78 -10.97 7.11
CA ARG A 90 23.07 -12.36 7.50
C ARG A 90 24.16 -12.93 6.60
N THR A 91 25.25 -13.38 7.20
CA THR A 91 26.24 -14.22 6.53
C THR A 91 25.90 -15.68 6.84
N THR A 92 25.91 -16.55 5.83
CA THR A 92 25.78 -18.00 6.00
C THR A 92 27.16 -18.60 6.28
N GLU A 93 27.88 -18.09 7.28
CA GLU A 93 29.07 -18.81 7.76
C GLU A 93 28.60 -19.90 8.73
N VAL A 94 28.62 -21.15 8.27
CA VAL A 94 28.66 -22.30 9.17
C VAL A 94 30.07 -22.29 9.74
N ALA A 95 30.21 -22.19 11.07
CA ALA A 95 31.49 -21.99 11.76
C ALA A 95 32.52 -23.14 11.63
N ASN A 96 32.32 -24.10 10.73
CA ASN A 96 33.13 -25.32 10.67
C ASN A 96 33.05 -26.03 9.31
N ASP A 97 33.42 -25.34 8.23
CA ASP A 97 33.70 -25.98 6.94
C ASP A 97 35.23 -25.95 6.70
N THR A 98 35.91 -26.92 7.34
CA THR A 98 37.32 -27.29 7.11
C THR A 98 37.39 -28.73 6.65
#